data_AF-A0A940I3D4-F1
#
_entry.id   AF-A0A940I3D4-F1
#
_cell.length_a   1.000
_cell.length_b   1.000
_cell.length_c   1.000
_cell.angle_alpha   90.00
_cell.angle_beta   90.00
_cell.angle_gamma   90.00
#
_symmetry.space_group_name_H-M   'P 1'
#
loop_
_entity.id
_entity.type
_entity.pdbx_description
1 polymer ?
#
loop_
_entity_poly.entity_id
_entity_poly.type
_entity_poly.pdbx_seq_one_letter_code
_entity_poly.pdbx_strand_id
1 'polypeptide(L)'
;MIRKVKNFENKFTFCFPFLYILVINRTYEGYLTEIKTIYGRLQRDLGVEIKPAPDEWDRLYNVDFYIQIGGKYIGLQIKPITYEQTPEIYRWKEWLGRIHKKFEENFGGKVFIVFSIKKDNKKEIYNLEVVDDIRKEIERLKGGK
;
A
#
# COMPACT_ATOMS: atom_id res chain seq x y z
N MET A 1 -5.13 11.81 66.55
CA MET A 1 -5.58 10.89 65.48
C MET A 1 -6.10 11.73 64.31
N ILE A 2 -5.48 11.58 63.14
CA ILE A 2 -6.15 11.52 61.82
C ILE A 2 -6.73 12.84 61.22
N ARG A 3 -6.03 13.32 60.16
CA ARG A 3 -6.51 13.85 58.85
C ARG A 3 -7.35 15.15 58.88
N LYS A 4 -7.43 15.99 57.84
CA LYS A 4 -7.07 16.01 56.41
C LYS A 4 -7.37 17.46 56.00
N VAL A 5 -6.46 18.20 55.38
CA VAL A 5 -6.83 19.10 54.28
C VAL A 5 -5.63 19.17 53.35
N LYS A 6 -5.67 18.44 52.24
CA LYS A 6 -4.84 18.73 51.08
C LYS A 6 -5.75 18.82 49.87
N ASN A 7 -5.68 20.02 49.30
CA ASN A 7 -5.57 20.29 47.87
C ASN A 7 -6.83 20.07 47.05
N PHE A 8 -7.56 21.17 46.91
CA PHE A 8 -8.14 21.57 45.64
C PHE A 8 -7.01 21.68 44.61
N GLU A 9 -7.00 20.81 43.60
CA GLU A 9 -6.37 21.14 42.33
C GLU A 9 -6.85 20.21 41.21
N ASN A 10 -7.06 20.84 40.05
CA ASN A 10 -7.11 20.28 38.70
C ASN A 10 -8.40 19.58 38.22
N LYS A 11 -9.17 20.33 37.42
CA LYS A 11 -10.06 19.78 36.38
C LYS A 11 -10.01 20.66 35.13
N PHE A 12 -8.92 20.61 34.40
CA PHE A 12 -8.93 20.89 32.96
C PHE A 12 -7.81 20.06 32.32
N THR A 13 -8.07 19.58 31.10
CA THR A 13 -7.16 18.87 30.17
C THR A 13 -7.19 17.33 30.23
N PHE A 14 -7.10 16.73 29.03
CA PHE A 14 -7.08 15.29 28.67
C PHE A 14 -8.41 14.66 28.18
N CYS A 15 -8.90 15.08 27.01
CA CYS A 15 -9.88 14.31 26.22
C CYS A 15 -9.46 14.07 24.75
N PHE A 16 -8.57 14.90 24.19
CA PHE A 16 -8.24 14.85 22.75
C PHE A 16 -7.31 13.73 22.25
N PRO A 17 -6.30 13.22 23.00
CA PRO A 17 -5.34 12.27 22.44
C PRO A 17 -5.92 10.86 22.19
N PHE A 18 -6.87 10.43 23.03
CA PHE A 18 -7.36 9.05 23.06
C PHE A 18 -8.29 8.72 21.89
N LEU A 19 -9.16 9.66 21.50
CA LEU A 19 -10.08 9.50 20.37
C LEU A 19 -9.33 9.50 19.03
N TYR A 20 -8.30 10.35 18.88
CA TYR A 20 -7.47 10.40 17.68
C TYR A 20 -6.71 9.09 17.45
N ILE A 21 -6.07 8.56 18.51
CA ILE A 21 -5.31 7.30 18.45
C ILE A 21 -6.24 6.11 18.15
N LEU A 22 -7.43 6.05 18.74
CA LEU A 22 -8.34 4.92 18.53
C LEU A 22 -8.91 4.90 17.12
N VAL A 23 -9.28 6.06 16.57
CA VAL A 23 -9.82 6.16 15.20
C VAL A 23 -8.74 5.83 14.18
N ILE A 24 -7.55 6.43 14.30
CA ILE A 24 -6.42 6.17 13.40
C ILE A 24 -5.99 4.71 13.46
N ASN A 25 -5.87 4.10 14.65
CA ASN A 25 -5.48 2.70 14.76
C ASN A 25 -6.54 1.76 14.19
N ARG A 26 -7.84 2.03 14.37
CA ARG A 26 -8.90 1.18 13.78
C ARG A 26 -8.96 1.29 12.26
N THR A 27 -8.81 2.48 11.70
CA THR A 27 -8.75 2.64 10.23
C THR A 27 -7.45 2.07 9.65
N TYR A 28 -6.34 2.22 10.36
CA TYR A 28 -5.04 1.66 9.97
C TYR A 28 -5.03 0.13 10.05
N GLU A 29 -5.52 -0.47 11.14
CA GLU A 29 -5.63 -1.92 11.27
C GLU A 29 -6.63 -2.53 10.29
N GLY A 30 -7.78 -1.87 10.06
CA GLY A 30 -8.73 -2.26 9.02
C GLY A 30 -8.08 -2.24 7.63
N TYR A 31 -7.39 -1.14 7.29
CA TYR A 31 -6.61 -1.00 6.06
C TYR A 31 -5.53 -2.08 5.93
N LEU A 32 -4.76 -2.36 6.99
CA LEU A 32 -3.73 -3.39 7.01
C LEU A 32 -4.32 -4.79 6.81
N THR A 33 -5.47 -5.09 7.42
CA THR A 33 -6.12 -6.41 7.29
C THR A 33 -6.66 -6.60 5.87
N GLU A 34 -7.24 -5.54 5.30
CA GLU A 34 -7.74 -5.54 3.92
C GLU A 34 -6.61 -5.65 2.88
N ILE A 35 -5.52 -4.91 3.06
CA ILE A 35 -4.36 -4.97 2.16
C ILE A 35 -3.61 -6.29 2.29
N LYS A 36 -3.47 -6.84 3.50
CA LYS A 36 -2.86 -8.17 3.72
C LYS A 36 -3.50 -9.26 2.88
N THR A 37 -4.77 -9.13 2.50
CA THR A 37 -5.46 -10.13 1.67
C THR A 37 -4.97 -10.09 0.22
N ILE A 38 -4.87 -8.91 -0.38
CA ILE A 38 -4.37 -8.73 -1.76
C ILE A 38 -2.87 -8.98 -1.82
N TYR A 39 -2.12 -8.39 -0.90
CA TYR A 39 -0.69 -8.61 -0.73
C TYR A 39 -0.36 -10.09 -0.53
N GLY A 40 -1.07 -10.75 0.40
CA GLY A 40 -0.80 -12.14 0.75
C GLY A 40 -1.10 -13.06 -0.43
N ARG A 41 -2.08 -12.72 -1.25
CA ARG A 41 -2.35 -13.42 -2.51
C ARG A 41 -1.24 -13.19 -3.53
N LEU A 42 -0.86 -11.93 -3.80
CA LEU A 42 0.25 -11.60 -4.71
C LEU A 42 1.55 -12.29 -4.31
N GLN A 43 1.92 -12.25 -3.04
CA GLN A 43 3.11 -12.91 -2.51
C GLN A 43 3.08 -14.43 -2.71
N ARG A 44 1.92 -15.08 -2.51
CA ARG A 44 1.76 -16.52 -2.80
C ARG A 44 1.86 -16.82 -4.29
N ASP A 45 1.21 -16.03 -5.13
CA ASP A 45 1.12 -16.26 -6.58
C ASP A 45 2.45 -15.97 -7.31
N LEU A 46 3.27 -15.07 -6.76
CA LEU A 46 4.58 -14.69 -7.30
C LEU A 46 5.74 -15.46 -6.65
N GLY A 47 5.56 -16.00 -5.44
CA GLY A 47 6.61 -16.73 -4.71
C GLY A 47 7.79 -15.85 -4.28
N VAL A 48 7.57 -14.55 -4.09
CA VAL A 48 8.60 -13.56 -3.71
C VAL A 48 8.13 -12.73 -2.54
N GLU A 49 9.08 -12.28 -1.72
CA GLU A 49 8.79 -11.38 -0.61
C GLU A 49 8.39 -9.99 -1.14
N ILE A 50 7.21 -9.52 -0.72
CA ILE A 50 6.76 -8.15 -0.95
C ILE A 50 6.92 -7.37 0.36
N LYS A 51 7.38 -6.12 0.30
CA LYS A 51 7.64 -5.25 1.47
C LYS A 51 6.88 -3.93 1.35
N PRO A 52 6.43 -3.33 2.47
CA PRO A 52 5.86 -1.97 2.44
C PRO A 52 6.94 -0.98 2.00
N ALA A 53 6.58 -0.04 1.14
CA ALA A 53 7.50 1.00 0.68
C ALA A 53 7.72 2.08 1.76
N PRO A 54 8.88 2.75 1.77
CA PRO A 54 9.09 3.94 2.58
C PRO A 54 8.11 5.06 2.19
N ASP A 55 7.73 5.91 3.16
CA ASP A 55 6.81 7.05 2.93
C ASP A 55 7.24 7.96 1.77
N GLU A 56 8.55 8.10 1.54
CA GLU A 56 9.08 8.90 0.43
C GLU A 56 8.69 8.32 -0.93
N TRP A 57 8.64 6.98 -1.05
CA TRP A 57 8.31 6.32 -2.31
C TRP A 57 6.82 6.42 -2.64
N ASP A 58 5.96 6.35 -1.62
CA ASP A 58 4.54 6.64 -1.78
C ASP A 58 4.33 8.06 -2.31
N ARG A 59 4.96 9.07 -1.69
CA ARG A 59 4.80 10.47 -2.06
C ARG A 59 5.38 10.84 -3.43
N LEU A 60 6.53 10.27 -3.80
CA LEU A 60 7.26 10.64 -5.01
C LEU A 60 6.87 9.79 -6.22
N TYR A 61 6.58 8.51 -6.01
CA TYR A 61 6.39 7.52 -7.07
C TYR A 61 5.03 6.83 -7.03
N ASN A 62 4.19 7.11 -6.02
CA ASN A 62 2.94 6.41 -5.76
C ASN A 62 3.12 4.90 -5.59
N VAL A 63 4.19 4.50 -4.90
CA VAL A 63 4.52 3.10 -4.64
C VAL A 63 4.13 2.75 -3.21
N ASP A 64 3.12 1.89 -3.04
CA ASP A 64 2.65 1.42 -1.73
C ASP A 64 3.55 0.28 -1.21
N PHE A 65 3.98 -0.62 -2.11
CA PHE A 65 4.78 -1.81 -1.80
C PHE A 65 5.89 -2.00 -2.82
N TYR A 66 6.90 -2.80 -2.50
CA TYR A 66 7.95 -3.17 -3.44
C TYR A 66 8.39 -4.63 -3.33
N ILE A 67 9.00 -5.12 -4.40
CA ILE A 67 9.72 -6.39 -4.47
C ILE A 67 11.18 -6.07 -4.79
N GLN A 68 12.11 -6.67 -4.05
CA GLN A 68 13.55 -6.49 -4.28
C GLN A 68 14.12 -7.70 -5.03
N ILE A 69 14.78 -7.46 -6.17
CA ILE A 69 15.41 -8.49 -6.99
C ILE A 69 16.83 -8.03 -7.35
N GLY A 70 17.85 -8.70 -6.81
CA GLY A 70 19.25 -8.46 -7.20
C GLY A 70 19.72 -7.01 -7.06
N GLY A 71 19.23 -6.29 -6.04
CA GLY A 71 19.57 -4.86 -5.81
C GLY A 71 18.72 -3.85 -6.58
N LYS A 72 17.81 -4.32 -7.45
CA LYS A 72 16.79 -3.51 -8.13
C LYS A 72 15.43 -3.68 -7.44
N TYR A 73 14.50 -2.77 -7.73
CA TYR A 73 13.20 -2.74 -7.08
C TYR A 73 12.07 -2.68 -8.10
N ILE A 74 11.04 -3.49 -7.88
CA ILE A 74 9.75 -3.42 -8.57
C ILE A 74 8.78 -2.73 -7.63
N GLY A 75 8.11 -1.67 -8.08
CA GLY A 75 7.09 -0.98 -7.31
C GLY A 75 5.69 -1.55 -7.55
N LEU A 76 4.85 -1.54 -6.53
CA LEU A 76 3.45 -1.97 -6.58
C LEU A 76 2.57 -0.87 -5.99
N GLN A 77 1.58 -0.46 -6.75
CA GLN A 77 0.53 0.47 -6.33
C GLN A 77 -0.80 -0.27 -6.23
N ILE A 78 -1.52 -0.17 -5.12
CA ILE A 78 -2.81 -0.83 -4.93
C ILE A 78 -3.92 0.22 -4.93
N LYS A 79 -4.88 0.08 -5.86
CA LYS A 79 -6.04 0.97 -5.94
C LYS A 79 -7.33 0.18 -5.86
N PRO A 80 -8.22 0.47 -4.88
CA PRO A 80 -9.57 -0.05 -4.91
C PRO A 80 -10.37 0.67 -6.01
N ILE A 81 -11.13 -0.09 -6.81
CA ILE A 81 -11.97 0.46 -7.88
C ILE A 81 -13.38 -0.16 -7.81
N THR A 82 -14.34 0.54 -8.39
CA THR A 82 -15.64 -0.04 -8.76
C THR A 82 -15.69 -0.31 -10.27
N TYR A 83 -16.63 -1.15 -10.72
CA TYR A 83 -16.76 -1.48 -12.15
C TYR A 83 -17.03 -0.23 -13.02
N GLU A 84 -17.78 0.73 -12.48
CA GLU A 84 -18.15 1.98 -13.16
C GLU A 84 -16.94 2.90 -13.41
N GLN A 85 -15.89 2.80 -12.60
CA GLN A 85 -14.69 3.65 -12.71
C GLN A 85 -13.70 3.15 -13.79
N THR A 86 -13.88 1.94 -14.31
CA THR A 86 -12.95 1.28 -15.25
C THR A 86 -12.61 2.10 -16.50
N PRO A 87 -13.56 2.79 -17.17
CA PRO A 87 -13.25 3.59 -18.37
C PRO A 87 -12.33 4.78 -18.08
N GLU A 88 -12.42 5.39 -16.90
CA GLU A 88 -11.61 6.56 -16.51
C GLU A 88 -10.17 6.18 -16.18
N ILE A 89 -9.96 4.97 -15.63
CA ILE A 89 -8.63 4.42 -15.34
C ILE A 89 -7.73 4.40 -16.57
N TYR A 90 -8.31 4.09 -17.74
CA TYR A 90 -7.54 4.02 -18.99
C TYR A 90 -6.95 5.38 -19.38
N ARG A 91 -7.61 6.49 -19.02
CA ARG A 91 -7.10 7.85 -19.25
C ARG A 91 -5.95 8.23 -18.32
N TRP A 92 -5.89 7.65 -17.12
CA TRP A 92 -4.85 7.96 -16.13
C TRP A 92 -3.52 7.26 -16.41
N LYS A 93 -3.52 6.19 -17.22
CA LYS A 93 -2.32 5.43 -17.59
C LYS A 93 -1.20 6.32 -18.14
N GLU A 94 -1.53 7.33 -18.95
CA GLU A 94 -0.53 8.23 -19.54
C GLU A 94 0.14 9.12 -18.49
N TRP A 95 -0.61 9.64 -17.53
CA TRP A 95 -0.08 10.47 -16.44
C TRP A 95 0.79 9.64 -15.49
N LEU A 96 0.31 8.45 -15.11
CA LEU A 96 1.04 7.51 -14.25
C LEU A 96 2.35 7.04 -14.91
N GLY A 97 2.37 6.91 -16.24
CA GLY A 97 3.56 6.53 -17.00
C GLY A 97 4.77 7.42 -16.74
N ARG A 98 4.59 8.75 -16.58
CA ARG A 98 5.71 9.67 -16.31
C ARG A 98 6.33 9.47 -14.94
N ILE A 99 5.49 9.20 -13.93
CA ILE A 99 5.95 8.97 -12.55
C ILE A 99 6.65 7.61 -12.45
N HIS A 100 6.05 6.58 -13.04
CA HIS A 100 6.61 5.23 -13.04
C HIS A 100 7.94 5.16 -13.79
N LYS A 101 8.10 5.95 -14.86
CA LYS A 101 9.37 6.05 -15.59
C LYS A 101 10.50 6.57 -14.70
N LYS A 102 10.25 7.58 -13.87
CA LYS A 102 11.26 8.08 -12.91
C LYS A 102 11.66 7.03 -11.88
N PHE A 103 10.70 6.23 -11.42
CA PHE A 103 11.00 5.12 -10.52
C PHE A 103 11.88 4.07 -11.22
N GLU A 104 11.55 3.70 -12.46
CA GLU A 104 12.34 2.76 -13.25
C GLU A 104 13.76 3.26 -13.51
N GLU A 105 13.94 4.55 -13.81
CA GLU A 105 15.24 5.19 -13.97
C GLU A 105 16.08 5.15 -12.67
N ASN A 106 15.45 5.34 -11.51
CA ASN A 106 16.15 5.41 -10.22
C ASN A 106 16.41 4.03 -9.57
N PHE A 107 15.53 3.06 -9.80
CA PHE A 107 15.53 1.78 -9.08
C PHE A 107 15.60 0.54 -9.99
N GLY A 108 15.57 0.73 -11.31
CA GLY A 108 15.84 -0.28 -12.33
C GLY A 108 14.68 -1.22 -12.68
N GLY A 109 13.61 -1.24 -11.88
CA GLY A 109 12.41 -2.04 -12.12
C GLY A 109 11.17 -1.20 -12.29
N LYS A 110 10.14 -1.79 -12.90
CA LYS A 110 8.88 -1.10 -13.22
C LYS A 110 7.96 -0.96 -12.01
N VAL A 111 6.99 -0.05 -12.13
CA VAL A 111 5.88 0.08 -11.18
C VAL A 111 4.59 -0.47 -11.81
N PHE A 112 3.92 -1.36 -11.08
CA PHE A 112 2.68 -2.00 -11.49
C PHE A 112 1.50 -1.55 -10.63
N ILE A 113 0.35 -1.34 -11.26
CA ILE A 113 -0.88 -0.96 -10.57
C ILE A 113 -1.78 -2.18 -10.46
N VAL A 114 -2.11 -2.54 -9.23
CA VAL A 114 -3.01 -3.62 -8.89
C VAL A 114 -4.36 -3.02 -8.54
N PHE A 115 -5.35 -3.25 -9.38
CA PHE A 115 -6.72 -2.88 -9.12
C PHE A 115 -7.39 -3.96 -8.28
N SER A 116 -8.03 -3.53 -7.19
CA SER A 116 -8.83 -4.42 -6.36
C SER A 116 -10.30 -4.04 -6.40
N ILE A 117 -11.17 -5.04 -6.50
CA ILE A 117 -12.62 -4.88 -6.42
C ILE A 117 -13.14 -5.61 -5.18
N LYS A 118 -14.22 -5.11 -4.58
CA LYS A 118 -14.92 -5.80 -3.50
C LYS A 118 -16.08 -6.60 -4.10
N LYS A 119 -16.01 -7.92 -4.02
CA LYS A 119 -17.06 -8.86 -4.46
C LYS A 119 -17.46 -9.74 -3.29
N ASP A 120 -18.76 -9.76 -2.95
CA ASP A 120 -19.32 -10.61 -1.87
C ASP A 120 -18.53 -10.53 -0.54
N ASN A 121 -18.20 -9.30 -0.11
CA ASN A 121 -17.37 -8.99 1.07
C ASN A 121 -15.90 -9.46 1.02
N LYS A 122 -15.41 -9.92 -0.13
CA LYS A 122 -13.99 -10.25 -0.36
C LYS A 122 -13.35 -9.25 -1.33
N LYS A 123 -12.08 -8.92 -1.12
CA LYS A 123 -11.29 -8.16 -2.11
C LYS A 123 -10.63 -9.12 -3.09
N GLU A 124 -10.80 -8.86 -4.36
CA GLU A 124 -10.21 -9.63 -5.45
C GLU A 124 -9.38 -8.72 -6.35
N ILE A 125 -8.34 -9.26 -6.98
CA ILE A 125 -7.55 -8.55 -7.99
C ILE A 125 -8.38 -8.53 -9.28
N TYR A 126 -8.63 -7.34 -9.81
CA TYR A 126 -9.43 -7.14 -11.01
C TYR A 126 -8.62 -7.40 -12.28
N ASN A 127 -7.43 -6.81 -12.37
CA ASN A 127 -6.52 -6.94 -13.51
C ASN A 127 -5.54 -8.10 -13.30
N LEU A 128 -6.03 -9.33 -13.41
CA LEU A 128 -5.24 -10.55 -13.16
C LEU A 128 -3.96 -10.63 -14.03
N GLU A 129 -3.98 -10.03 -15.22
CA GLU A 129 -2.82 -9.95 -16.13
C GLU A 129 -1.60 -9.27 -15.48
N VAL A 130 -1.82 -8.40 -14.50
CA VAL A 130 -0.73 -7.72 -13.79
C VAL A 130 0.19 -8.69 -13.07
N VAL A 131 -0.34 -9.83 -12.60
CA VAL A 131 0.45 -10.84 -11.91
C VAL A 131 1.47 -11.46 -12.86
N ASP A 132 1.06 -11.73 -14.11
CA ASP A 132 1.95 -12.27 -15.13
C ASP A 132 2.99 -11.25 -15.58
N ASP A 133 2.61 -9.98 -15.67
CA ASP A 133 3.55 -8.90 -16.02
C ASP A 133 4.59 -8.65 -14.92
N ILE A 134 4.18 -8.70 -13.63
CA ILE A 134 5.12 -8.66 -12.51
C ILE A 134 6.06 -9.87 -12.57
N ARG A 135 5.55 -11.07 -12.88
CA ARG A 135 6.39 -12.28 -13.01
C ARG A 135 7.43 -12.14 -14.11
N LYS A 136 7.04 -11.64 -15.29
CA LYS A 136 7.97 -11.36 -16.39
C LYS A 136 9.04 -10.35 -15.99
N GLU A 137 8.66 -9.30 -15.25
CA GLU A 137 9.61 -8.30 -14.77
C GLU A 137 10.59 -8.89 -13.76
N ILE A 138 10.13 -9.73 -12.83
CA ILE A 138 11.00 -10.46 -11.91
C ILE A 138 12.02 -11.28 -12.70
N GLU A 139 11.60 -12.03 -13.72
CA GLU A 139 12.50 -12.84 -14.54
C GLU A 139 13.47 -11.97 -15.36
N ARG A 140 13.02 -10.83 -15.90
CA ARG A 140 13.90 -9.85 -16.57
C ARG A 140 14.99 -9.35 -15.62
N LEU A 141 14.63 -9.03 -14.38
CA LEU A 141 15.57 -8.53 -13.38
C LEU A 141 16.53 -9.61 -12.86
N LYS A 142 16.10 -10.87 -12.79
CA LYS A 142 16.98 -12.02 -12.48
C LYS A 142 17.92 -12.37 -13.63
N GLY A 143 17.45 -12.28 -14.87
CA GLY A 143 18.18 -12.67 -16.09
C GLY A 143 19.15 -11.62 -16.62
N GLY A 144 19.05 -10.37 -16.16
CA GLY A 144 20.01 -9.31 -16.48
C GLY A 144 21.33 -9.49 -15.74
N LYS A 145 22.18 -10.40 -16.23
CA LYS A 145 23.63 -10.40 -15.97
C LYS A 145 24.31 -9.22 -16.65
#